data_AF-A0A2D9GZM2-F1
#
_entry.id   AF-A0A2D9GZM2-F1
#
_cell.length_a   1.000
_cell.length_b   1.000
_cell.length_c   1.000
_cell.angle_alpha   90.00
_cell.angle_beta   90.00
_cell.angle_gamma   90.00
#
_symmetry.space_group_name_H-M   'P 1'
#
loop_
_entity.id
_entity.type
_entity.pdbx_description
1 polymer ?
#
loop_
_entity_poly.entity_id
_entity_poly.type
_entity_poly.pdbx_seq_one_letter_code
_entity_poly.pdbx_strand_id
1 'polypeptide(L)'
;MPFLLRVELPDVPGSLGRLAGAIGEAGGDIEAIEIVEKRHDGTAVDDVLLELPPTAMPDTIVSACNQLPGVHVVWISRYGAGGNLFLDLEAVEDLTANPTEALDRLVDLLPVTFRADWAARVHRADGLRYATEAAPTDLPFVELVRTERVEVEGDDVNVMVAARLGGNEIVVVGRRGGPEFLDSELARVGHLAGLAMSIQRD
;
A
#
# COMPACT_ATOMS: atom_id res chain seq x y z
N MET A 1 6.53 19.12 2.53
CA MET A 1 6.88 17.81 3.16
C MET A 1 5.77 16.83 2.82
N PRO A 2 6.08 15.69 2.19
CA PRO A 2 5.07 14.73 1.73
C PRO A 2 4.46 13.91 2.87
N PHE A 3 3.14 13.75 2.81
CA PHE A 3 2.31 12.96 3.71
C PHE A 3 1.31 12.14 2.90
N LEU A 4 1.06 10.92 3.38
CA LEU A 4 -0.02 10.07 2.90
C LEU A 4 -1.13 10.07 3.95
N LEU A 5 -2.33 10.45 3.53
CA LEU A 5 -3.54 10.44 4.32
C LEU A 5 -4.47 9.35 3.78
N ARG A 6 -4.80 8.35 4.60
CA ARG A 6 -5.90 7.42 4.32
C ARG A 6 -7.15 7.91 5.02
N VAL A 7 -8.23 8.07 4.27
CA VAL A 7 -9.48 8.65 4.76
C VAL A 7 -10.68 7.85 4.25
N GLU A 8 -11.61 7.60 5.15
CA GLU A 8 -12.92 7.05 4.84
C GLU A 8 -13.91 8.20 4.66
N LEU A 9 -14.74 8.15 3.63
CA LEU A 9 -15.73 9.18 3.32
C LEU A 9 -16.96 8.60 2.62
N PRO A 10 -18.10 9.33 2.59
CA PRO A 10 -19.30 8.84 1.91
C PRO A 10 -19.10 8.85 0.38
N ASP A 11 -19.40 7.76 -0.31
CA ASP A 11 -19.32 7.61 -1.77
C ASP A 11 -20.56 8.24 -2.46
N VAL A 12 -20.68 9.56 -2.31
CA VAL A 12 -21.75 10.37 -2.93
C VAL A 12 -21.16 11.58 -3.67
N PRO A 13 -21.88 12.12 -4.68
CA PRO A 13 -21.40 13.27 -5.43
C PRO A 13 -20.95 14.43 -4.55
N GLY A 14 -19.75 14.94 -4.84
CA GLY A 14 -19.15 16.08 -4.14
C GLY A 14 -18.41 15.75 -2.84
N SER A 15 -18.42 14.51 -2.35
CA SER A 15 -17.65 14.15 -1.14
C SER A 15 -16.15 14.40 -1.30
N LEU A 16 -15.56 13.92 -2.40
CA LEU A 16 -14.14 14.14 -2.67
C LEU A 16 -13.80 15.62 -2.84
N GLY A 17 -14.70 16.40 -3.45
CA GLY A 17 -14.52 17.85 -3.59
C GLY A 17 -14.53 18.58 -2.24
N ARG A 18 -15.39 18.17 -1.30
CA ARG A 18 -15.40 18.71 0.07
C ARG A 18 -14.13 18.35 0.82
N LEU A 19 -13.68 17.10 0.71
CA LEU A 19 -12.42 16.64 1.30
C LEU A 19 -11.24 17.47 0.77
N ALA A 20 -11.11 17.59 -0.55
CA ALA A 20 -10.03 18.34 -1.18
C ALA A 20 -10.04 19.82 -0.78
N GLY A 21 -11.22 20.43 -0.70
CA GLY A 21 -11.39 21.80 -0.20
C GLY A 21 -10.91 21.97 1.24
N ALA A 22 -11.31 21.07 2.14
CA ALA A 22 -10.89 21.13 3.55
C ALA A 22 -9.38 20.95 3.73
N ILE A 23 -8.76 20.04 2.96
CA ILE A 23 -7.30 19.86 2.96
C ILE A 23 -6.60 21.13 2.48
N GLY A 24 -7.07 21.72 1.38
CA GLY A 24 -6.51 22.96 0.83
C GLY A 24 -6.63 24.16 1.77
N GLU A 25 -7.79 24.34 2.41
CA GLU A 25 -8.02 25.39 3.41
C GLU A 25 -7.13 25.22 4.65
N ALA A 26 -6.83 23.97 5.02
CA ALA A 26 -5.90 23.64 6.10
C ALA A 26 -4.41 23.76 5.70
N GLY A 27 -4.13 24.16 4.46
CA GLY A 27 -2.78 24.40 3.94
C GLY A 27 -2.08 23.17 3.37
N GLY A 28 -2.81 22.09 3.08
CA GLY A 28 -2.31 20.93 2.36
C GLY A 28 -2.36 21.15 0.85
N ASP A 29 -1.26 20.90 0.17
CA ASP A 29 -1.19 20.88 -1.29
C ASP A 29 -1.33 19.43 -1.78
N ILE A 30 -2.37 19.14 -2.57
CA ILE A 30 -2.69 17.76 -2.97
C ILE A 30 -1.93 17.42 -4.24
N GLU A 31 -1.03 16.44 -4.15
CA GLU A 31 -0.28 15.91 -5.28
C GLU A 31 -1.09 14.85 -6.04
N ALA A 32 -1.76 13.96 -5.30
CA ALA A 32 -2.52 12.87 -5.91
C ALA A 32 -3.61 12.32 -4.98
N ILE A 33 -4.62 11.69 -5.59
CA ILE A 33 -5.71 11.01 -4.88
C ILE A 33 -5.94 9.66 -5.58
N GLU A 34 -6.04 8.59 -4.81
CA GLU A 34 -6.46 7.28 -5.28
C GLU A 34 -7.63 6.76 -4.45
N ILE A 35 -8.65 6.24 -5.13
CA ILE A 35 -9.71 5.48 -4.49
C ILE A 35 -9.20 4.05 -4.27
N VAL A 36 -8.96 3.68 -3.01
CA VAL A 36 -8.41 2.37 -2.64
C VAL A 36 -9.50 1.32 -2.63
N GLU A 37 -10.66 1.64 -2.04
CA GLU A 37 -11.78 0.71 -1.90
C GLU A 37 -13.12 1.46 -1.95
N LYS A 38 -14.11 0.90 -2.66
CA LYS A 38 -15.51 1.29 -2.56
C LYS A 38 -16.26 0.19 -1.84
N ARG A 39 -16.90 0.53 -0.72
CA ARG A 39 -17.62 -0.43 0.11
C ARG A 39 -19.10 -0.46 -0.24
N HIS A 40 -19.74 -1.60 0.03
CA HIS A 40 -21.15 -1.80 -0.25
C HIS A 40 -22.10 -1.00 0.66
N ASP A 41 -21.59 -0.46 1.77
CA ASP A 41 -22.33 0.39 2.71
C ASP A 41 -22.43 1.86 2.25
N GLY A 42 -21.87 2.19 1.08
CA GLY A 42 -21.89 3.55 0.53
C GLY A 42 -20.74 4.42 1.03
N THR A 43 -19.70 3.84 1.63
CA THR A 43 -18.43 4.52 1.94
C THR A 43 -17.35 4.18 0.92
N ALA A 44 -16.37 5.06 0.80
CA ALA A 44 -15.12 4.83 0.08
C ALA A 44 -13.94 5.05 1.03
N VAL A 45 -12.83 4.38 0.74
CA VAL A 45 -11.54 4.64 1.37
C VAL A 45 -10.60 5.15 0.30
N ASP A 46 -10.09 6.37 0.51
CA ASP A 46 -9.22 7.06 -0.41
C ASP A 46 -7.88 7.34 0.25
N ASP A 47 -6.81 7.24 -0.55
CA ASP A 47 -5.47 7.67 -0.19
C ASP A 47 -5.20 9.03 -0.86
N VAL A 48 -4.84 10.03 -0.06
CA VAL A 48 -4.48 11.38 -0.51
C VAL A 48 -3.01 11.60 -0.22
N LEU A 49 -2.22 11.79 -1.28
CA LEU A 49 -0.85 12.24 -1.19
C LEU A 49 -0.84 13.77 -1.20
N LEU A 50 -0.26 14.36 -0.16
CA LEU A 50 -0.25 15.80 0.02
C LEU A 50 1.07 16.31 0.60
N GLU A 51 1.39 17.56 0.26
CA GLU A 51 2.53 18.31 0.73
C GLU A 51 2.09 19.32 1.80
N LEU A 52 2.78 19.31 2.94
CA LEU A 52 2.60 20.32 4.00
C LEU A 52 3.76 21.29 4.05
N PRO A 53 3.51 22.60 4.21
CA PRO A 53 4.56 23.56 4.48
C PRO A 53 5.20 23.24 5.85
N PRO A 54 6.48 23.61 6.09
CA PRO A 54 7.18 23.30 7.34
C PRO A 54 6.49 23.79 8.62
N THR A 55 5.62 24.79 8.49
CA THR A 55 4.87 25.41 9.58
C THR A 55 3.54 24.73 9.88
N ALA A 56 3.05 23.85 9.00
CA ALA A 56 1.79 23.14 9.17
C ALA A 56 2.01 21.79 9.84
N MET A 57 1.13 21.46 10.79
CA MET A 57 1.11 20.18 11.47
C MET A 57 0.15 19.22 10.75
N PRO A 58 0.48 17.92 10.60
CA PRO A 58 -0.43 16.91 10.05
C PRO A 58 -1.78 16.88 10.78
N ASP A 59 -1.78 17.10 12.10
CA ASP A 59 -2.99 17.15 12.92
C ASP A 59 -3.98 18.23 12.47
N THR A 60 -3.52 19.31 11.84
CA THR A 60 -4.40 20.33 11.26
C THR A 60 -5.22 19.74 10.11
N ILE A 61 -4.61 18.93 9.25
CA ILE A 61 -5.29 18.22 8.15
C ILE A 61 -6.29 17.22 8.73
N VAL A 62 -5.87 16.43 9.73
CA VAL A 62 -6.74 15.46 10.42
C VAL A 62 -7.97 16.17 10.99
N SER A 63 -7.75 17.28 11.68
CA SER A 63 -8.82 18.07 12.31
C SER A 63 -9.78 18.66 11.28
N ALA A 64 -9.28 19.15 10.14
CA ALA A 64 -10.10 19.70 9.08
C ALA A 64 -10.96 18.61 8.40
N CYS A 65 -10.36 17.46 8.08
CA CYS A 65 -11.07 16.35 7.45
C CYS A 65 -12.18 15.79 8.37
N ASN A 66 -11.88 15.58 9.65
CA ASN A 66 -12.84 15.03 10.62
C ASN A 66 -14.01 15.97 10.95
N GLN A 67 -13.94 17.26 10.58
CA GLN A 67 -15.07 18.18 10.69
C GLN A 67 -16.11 17.99 9.59
N LEU A 68 -15.75 17.31 8.49
CA LEU A 68 -16.67 17.03 7.40
C LEU A 68 -17.63 15.89 7.80
N PRO A 69 -18.95 16.04 7.57
CA PRO A 69 -19.91 15.00 7.91
C PRO A 69 -19.60 13.66 7.23
N GLY A 70 -19.44 12.61 8.04
CA GLY A 70 -19.19 11.24 7.59
C GLY A 70 -17.78 10.99 7.06
N VAL A 71 -16.83 11.91 7.28
CA VAL A 71 -15.43 11.73 6.90
C VAL A 71 -14.61 11.37 8.14
N HIS A 72 -13.80 10.33 8.02
CA HIS A 72 -12.97 9.81 9.10
C HIS A 72 -11.55 9.55 8.60
N VAL A 73 -10.59 10.27 9.18
CA VAL A 73 -9.17 9.99 8.91
C VAL A 73 -8.77 8.68 9.58
N VAL A 74 -8.41 7.69 8.77
CA VAL A 74 -7.96 6.37 9.22
C VAL A 74 -6.48 6.42 9.61
N TRP A 75 -5.67 7.11 8.80
CA TRP A 75 -4.24 7.16 9.00
C TRP A 75 -3.62 8.39 8.34
N ILE A 76 -2.60 8.96 8.95
CA ILE A 76 -1.73 9.95 8.31
C ILE A 76 -0.28 9.66 8.70
N SER A 77 0.63 9.63 7.73
CA SER A 77 2.06 9.45 8.00
C SER A 77 2.92 10.19 6.97
N ARG A 78 4.17 10.45 7.35
CA ARG A 78 5.18 10.97 6.42
C ARG A 78 5.37 9.95 5.30
N TYR A 79 5.43 10.43 4.06
CA TYR A 79 5.58 9.57 2.89
C TYR A 79 6.95 9.77 2.26
N GLY A 80 7.83 8.77 2.37
CA GLY A 80 9.22 8.87 1.94
C GLY A 80 9.49 8.55 0.47
N ALA A 81 8.51 7.98 -0.24
CA ALA A 81 8.72 7.44 -1.60
C ALA A 81 8.57 8.48 -2.73
N GLY A 82 8.44 9.77 -2.42
CA GLY A 82 8.35 10.87 -3.40
C GLY A 82 6.92 11.36 -3.66
N GLY A 83 6.78 12.28 -4.63
CA GLY A 83 5.52 12.99 -4.94
C GLY A 83 4.56 12.26 -5.91
N ASN A 84 4.89 11.04 -6.35
CA ASN A 84 4.06 10.30 -7.31
C ASN A 84 3.42 9.07 -6.67
N LEU A 85 2.22 8.73 -7.14
CA LEU A 85 1.64 7.41 -6.94
C LEU A 85 2.21 6.47 -8.00
N PHE A 86 2.86 5.39 -7.57
CA PHE A 86 3.31 4.35 -8.46
C PHE A 86 2.14 3.37 -8.64
N LEU A 87 1.54 3.31 -9.83
CA LEU A 87 0.33 2.51 -10.04
C LEU A 87 0.69 1.10 -10.50
N ASP A 88 -0.32 0.24 -10.47
CA ASP A 88 -0.20 -1.15 -10.90
C ASP A 88 0.32 -1.28 -12.35
N LEU A 89 -0.02 -0.32 -13.24
CA LEU A 89 0.39 -0.37 -14.64
C LEU A 89 1.90 -0.19 -14.79
N GLU A 90 2.49 0.80 -14.11
CA GLU A 90 3.94 1.03 -14.15
C GLU A 90 4.69 -0.18 -13.56
N ALA A 91 4.13 -0.83 -12.54
CA ALA A 91 4.69 -2.07 -12.02
C ALA A 91 4.71 -3.17 -13.10
N VAL A 92 3.58 -3.38 -13.78
CA VAL A 92 3.48 -4.40 -14.85
C VAL A 92 4.40 -4.09 -16.04
N GLU A 93 4.54 -2.81 -16.40
CA GLU A 93 5.46 -2.38 -17.46
C GLU A 93 6.92 -2.69 -17.10
N ASP A 94 7.35 -2.39 -15.87
CA ASP A 94 8.71 -2.69 -15.39
C ASP A 94 8.99 -4.20 -15.37
N LEU A 95 8.04 -4.99 -14.85
CA LEU A 95 8.13 -6.45 -14.85
C LEU A 95 8.25 -7.00 -16.27
N THR A 96 7.43 -6.49 -17.20
CA THR A 96 7.41 -6.93 -18.60
C THR A 96 8.71 -6.57 -19.32
N ALA A 97 9.30 -5.43 -19.01
CA ALA A 97 10.58 -5.00 -19.55
C ALA A 97 11.76 -5.86 -19.03
N ASN A 98 11.60 -6.51 -17.87
CA ASN A 98 12.69 -7.22 -17.17
C ASN A 98 12.26 -8.64 -16.74
N PRO A 99 11.90 -9.52 -17.69
CA PRO A 99 11.25 -10.79 -17.38
C PRO A 99 12.13 -11.80 -16.64
N THR A 100 13.46 -11.72 -16.75
CA THR A 100 14.37 -12.62 -16.01
C THR A 100 14.48 -12.25 -14.53
N GLU A 101 14.25 -10.97 -14.19
CA GLU A 101 14.32 -10.43 -12.84
C GLU A 101 12.94 -10.15 -12.24
N ALA A 102 11.86 -10.58 -12.91
CA ALA A 102 10.50 -10.16 -12.60
C ALA A 102 10.09 -10.43 -11.15
N LEU A 103 10.48 -11.57 -10.57
CA LEU A 103 10.14 -11.87 -9.17
C LEU A 103 10.88 -10.99 -8.15
N ASP A 104 12.14 -10.63 -8.40
CA ASP A 104 12.90 -9.75 -7.50
C ASP A 104 12.44 -8.30 -7.66
N ARG A 105 12.19 -7.87 -8.90
CA ARG A 105 11.62 -6.55 -9.17
C ARG A 105 10.22 -6.39 -8.60
N LEU A 106 9.39 -7.43 -8.61
CA LEU A 106 8.11 -7.40 -7.92
C LEU A 106 8.30 -7.02 -6.44
N VAL A 107 9.28 -7.61 -5.77
CA VAL A 107 9.58 -7.27 -4.36
C VAL A 107 9.99 -5.81 -4.20
N ASP A 108 10.77 -5.25 -5.11
CA ASP A 108 11.15 -3.83 -5.06
C ASP A 108 9.97 -2.88 -5.33
N LEU A 109 9.02 -3.29 -6.19
CA LEU A 109 7.91 -2.46 -6.63
C LEU A 109 6.73 -2.47 -5.64
N LEU A 110 6.49 -3.59 -4.95
CA LEU A 110 5.33 -3.73 -4.05
C LEU A 110 5.26 -2.66 -2.95
N PRO A 111 6.35 -2.27 -2.25
CA PRO A 111 6.31 -1.23 -1.24
C PRO A 111 5.83 0.12 -1.79
N VAL A 112 6.31 0.52 -2.96
CA VAL A 112 5.92 1.80 -3.57
C VAL A 112 4.51 1.75 -4.15
N THR A 113 4.08 0.62 -4.73
CA THR A 113 2.70 0.45 -5.26
C THR A 113 1.65 0.46 -4.15
N PHE A 114 1.95 -0.17 -3.01
CA PHE A 114 0.99 -0.35 -1.93
C PHE A 114 1.21 0.56 -0.74
N ARG A 115 2.06 1.59 -0.85
CA ARG A 115 2.44 2.45 0.29
C ARG A 115 2.79 1.62 1.53
N ALA A 116 3.58 0.59 1.28
CA ALA A 116 4.10 -0.30 2.29
C ALA A 116 5.58 0.02 2.56
N ASP A 117 6.08 -0.47 3.69
CA ASP A 117 7.44 -0.15 4.13
C ASP A 117 8.46 -1.12 3.54
N TRP A 118 8.04 -2.36 3.31
CA TRP A 118 8.93 -3.42 2.86
C TRP A 118 8.19 -4.53 2.14
N ALA A 119 8.94 -5.31 1.38
CA ALA A 119 8.51 -6.58 0.83
C ALA A 119 9.65 -7.60 0.81
N ALA A 120 9.29 -8.87 0.74
CA ALA A 120 10.22 -9.98 0.74
C ALA A 120 9.67 -11.19 -0.02
N ARG A 121 10.57 -11.93 -0.66
CA ARG A 121 10.32 -13.25 -1.25
C ARG A 121 10.89 -14.32 -0.34
N VAL A 122 10.05 -15.26 0.06
CA VAL A 122 10.39 -16.34 1.00
C VAL A 122 10.13 -17.68 0.35
N HIS A 123 11.13 -18.56 0.35
CA HIS A 123 11.03 -19.93 -0.11
C HIS A 123 10.86 -20.89 1.08
N ARG A 124 10.05 -21.94 0.89
CA ARG A 124 9.68 -22.87 1.97
C ARG A 124 10.85 -23.54 2.69
N ALA A 125 11.84 -24.02 1.94
CA ALA A 125 13.01 -24.71 2.52
C ALA A 125 14.18 -23.76 2.79
N ASP A 126 14.52 -22.96 1.78
CA ASP A 126 15.69 -22.09 1.81
C ASP A 126 15.50 -20.75 2.55
N GLY A 127 14.27 -20.41 2.97
CA GLY A 127 13.97 -19.18 3.70
C GLY A 127 13.97 -17.93 2.82
N LEU A 128 14.41 -16.80 3.37
CA LEU A 128 14.45 -15.51 2.69
C LEU A 128 15.32 -15.56 1.42
N ARG A 129 14.73 -15.24 0.27
CA ARG A 129 15.40 -15.25 -1.05
C ARG A 129 15.87 -13.87 -1.47
N TYR A 130 14.97 -12.91 -1.38
CA TYR A 130 15.17 -11.53 -1.79
C TYR A 130 14.30 -10.65 -0.92
N ALA A 131 14.78 -9.48 -0.52
CA ALA A 131 14.03 -8.59 0.35
C ALA A 131 14.51 -7.15 0.17
N THR A 132 13.57 -6.21 0.28
CA THR A 132 13.92 -4.80 0.42
C THR A 132 14.64 -4.54 1.74
N GLU A 133 15.42 -3.46 1.83
CA GLU A 133 16.27 -3.15 2.98
C GLU A 133 15.52 -3.11 4.33
N ALA A 134 14.27 -2.66 4.33
CA ALA A 134 13.46 -2.50 5.55
C ALA A 134 12.71 -3.79 5.98
N ALA A 135 12.84 -4.89 5.22
CA ALA A 135 12.15 -6.13 5.54
C ALA A 135 12.76 -6.84 6.76
N PRO A 136 11.94 -7.52 7.60
CA PRO A 136 12.45 -8.38 8.66
C PRO A 136 13.34 -9.50 8.10
N THR A 137 14.40 -9.85 8.83
CA THR A 137 15.39 -10.85 8.37
C THR A 137 14.97 -12.31 8.60
N ASP A 138 13.96 -12.54 9.44
CA ASP A 138 13.52 -13.85 9.92
C ASP A 138 12.04 -14.16 9.56
N LEU A 139 11.62 -13.76 8.36
CA LEU A 139 10.26 -14.04 7.87
C LEU A 139 10.02 -15.54 7.65
N PRO A 140 9.01 -16.15 8.28
CA PRO A 140 8.67 -17.54 8.06
C PRO A 140 7.95 -17.72 6.71
N PHE A 141 8.08 -18.91 6.14
CA PHE A 141 7.19 -19.32 5.05
C PHE A 141 5.80 -19.64 5.61
N VAL A 142 4.76 -19.07 5.01
CA VAL A 142 3.36 -19.33 5.33
C VAL A 142 2.70 -20.11 4.19
N GLU A 143 1.93 -21.15 4.53
CA GLU A 143 1.15 -21.92 3.55
C GLU A 143 -0.12 -21.16 3.18
N LEU A 144 -0.26 -20.78 1.91
CA LEU A 144 -1.34 -19.93 1.42
C LEU A 144 -2.08 -20.60 0.26
N VAL A 145 -3.41 -20.54 0.28
CA VAL A 145 -4.25 -20.95 -0.86
C VAL A 145 -4.52 -19.78 -1.81
N ARG A 146 -4.61 -18.57 -1.25
CA ARG A 146 -4.87 -17.31 -1.95
C ARG A 146 -4.13 -16.19 -1.23
N THR A 147 -4.11 -15.01 -1.83
CA THR A 147 -3.60 -13.81 -1.15
C THR A 147 -4.43 -13.50 0.07
N GLU A 148 -3.78 -13.34 1.23
CA GLU A 148 -4.43 -13.08 2.50
C GLU A 148 -3.53 -12.28 3.44
N ARG A 149 -4.16 -11.68 4.46
CA ARG A 149 -3.45 -11.04 5.57
C ARG A 149 -2.77 -12.14 6.38
N VAL A 150 -1.52 -11.94 6.76
CA VAL A 150 -0.74 -12.92 7.53
C VAL A 150 -0.28 -12.33 8.85
N GLU A 151 -0.28 -13.17 9.87
CA GLU A 151 0.25 -12.85 11.19
C GLU A 151 1.49 -13.72 11.43
N VAL A 152 2.54 -13.11 11.95
CA VAL A 152 3.77 -13.81 12.34
C VAL A 152 3.84 -13.81 13.86
N GLU A 153 4.01 -14.99 14.45
CA GLU A 153 4.07 -15.13 15.90
C GLU A 153 5.20 -14.27 16.49
N GLY A 154 4.86 -13.38 17.43
CA GLY A 154 5.81 -12.46 18.05
C GLY A 154 6.03 -11.14 17.31
N ASP A 155 5.35 -10.91 16.18
CA ASP A 155 5.35 -9.64 15.46
C ASP A 155 3.99 -8.93 15.61
N ASP A 156 3.89 -8.08 16.64
CA ASP A 156 2.70 -7.26 16.90
C ASP A 156 2.75 -5.89 16.20
N VAL A 157 3.78 -5.64 15.38
CA VAL A 157 4.06 -4.31 14.83
C VAL A 157 3.73 -4.25 13.34
N ASN A 158 4.02 -5.32 12.59
CA ASN A 158 3.79 -5.32 11.16
C ASN A 158 2.38 -5.80 10.82
N VAL A 159 1.69 -5.04 9.99
CA VAL A 159 0.53 -5.54 9.26
C VAL A 159 1.03 -6.06 7.92
N MET A 160 0.68 -7.31 7.59
CA MET A 160 1.28 -8.02 6.46
C MET A 160 0.22 -8.65 5.57
N VAL A 161 0.52 -8.69 4.27
CA VAL A 161 -0.22 -9.44 3.27
C VAL A 161 0.77 -10.33 2.53
N ALA A 162 0.38 -11.58 2.27
CA ALA A 162 1.20 -12.50 1.53
C ALA A 162 0.44 -13.09 0.34
N ALA A 163 1.14 -13.27 -0.77
CA ALA A 163 0.64 -13.90 -1.98
C ALA A 163 1.55 -15.06 -2.39
N ARG A 164 0.94 -16.12 -2.91
CA ARG A 164 1.69 -17.27 -3.39
C ARG A 164 2.43 -16.95 -4.68
N LEU A 165 3.71 -17.35 -4.74
CA LEU A 165 4.50 -17.42 -5.96
C LEU A 165 4.64 -18.90 -6.41
N GLY A 166 5.18 -19.13 -7.60
CA GLY A 166 5.49 -20.47 -8.09
C GLY A 166 6.55 -21.16 -7.22
N GLY A 167 6.75 -22.47 -7.42
CA GLY A 167 7.96 -23.15 -6.90
C GLY A 167 8.17 -23.14 -5.39
N ASN A 168 7.11 -23.21 -4.58
CA ASN A 168 7.17 -23.14 -3.11
C ASN A 168 7.70 -21.80 -2.55
N GLU A 169 7.45 -20.71 -3.27
CA GLU A 169 7.76 -19.36 -2.83
C GLU A 169 6.49 -18.57 -2.52
N ILE A 170 6.62 -17.57 -1.67
CA ILE A 170 5.62 -16.53 -1.42
C ILE A 170 6.29 -15.17 -1.52
N VAL A 171 5.50 -14.16 -1.83
CA VAL A 171 5.86 -12.77 -1.59
C VAL A 171 5.06 -12.26 -0.40
N VAL A 172 5.73 -11.53 0.49
CA VAL A 172 5.16 -10.90 1.67
C VAL A 172 5.41 -9.40 1.53
N VAL A 173 4.38 -8.60 1.79
CA VAL A 173 4.45 -7.14 1.82
C VAL A 173 3.97 -6.69 3.19
N GLY A 174 4.69 -5.76 3.81
CA GLY A 174 4.36 -5.31 5.15
C GLY A 174 4.47 -3.80 5.34
N ARG A 175 3.60 -3.29 6.21
CA ARG A 175 3.70 -1.95 6.78
C ARG A 175 4.05 -2.06 8.25
N ARG A 176 4.96 -1.20 8.71
CA ARG A 176 5.33 -1.06 10.10
C ARG A 176 4.34 -0.14 10.79
N GLY A 177 3.37 -0.72 11.48
CA GLY A 177 2.16 0.01 11.84
C GLY A 177 1.41 0.49 10.59
N GLY A 178 0.35 1.24 10.78
CA GLY A 178 -0.47 1.69 9.66
C GLY A 178 -1.82 1.00 9.56
N PRO A 179 -2.64 1.44 8.60
CA PRO A 179 -3.95 0.85 8.41
C PRO A 179 -3.79 -0.57 7.86
N GLU A 180 -4.70 -1.44 8.25
CA GLU A 180 -4.80 -2.76 7.66
C GLU A 180 -4.86 -2.67 6.13
N PHE A 181 -4.27 -3.66 5.46
CA PHE A 181 -4.49 -3.83 4.03
C PHE A 181 -5.98 -4.08 3.78
N LEU A 182 -6.58 -3.38 2.82
CA LEU A 182 -7.98 -3.56 2.43
C LEU A 182 -8.16 -4.76 1.48
N ASP A 183 -9.38 -5.25 1.32
CA ASP A 183 -9.63 -6.41 0.46
C ASP A 183 -9.30 -6.13 -1.01
N SER A 184 -9.49 -4.88 -1.44
CA SER A 184 -9.04 -4.41 -2.75
C SER A 184 -7.51 -4.45 -2.89
N GLU A 185 -6.76 -4.12 -1.84
CA GLU A 185 -5.29 -4.18 -1.84
C GLU A 185 -4.81 -5.63 -1.90
N LEU A 186 -5.43 -6.54 -1.14
CA LEU A 186 -5.17 -7.98 -1.22
C LEU A 186 -5.37 -8.52 -2.64
N ALA A 187 -6.47 -8.14 -3.28
CA ALA A 187 -6.77 -8.56 -4.65
C ALA A 187 -5.69 -8.08 -5.64
N ARG A 188 -5.25 -6.83 -5.52
CA ARG A 188 -4.21 -6.25 -6.40
C ARG A 188 -2.82 -6.87 -6.14
N VAL A 189 -2.42 -7.09 -4.89
CA VAL A 189 -1.16 -7.80 -4.55
C VAL A 189 -1.16 -9.20 -5.18
N GLY A 190 -2.26 -9.94 -5.03
CA GLY A 190 -2.41 -11.25 -5.66
C GLY A 190 -2.36 -11.21 -7.19
N HIS A 191 -2.97 -10.19 -7.79
CA HIS A 191 -2.95 -10.01 -9.23
C HIS A 191 -1.54 -9.73 -9.76
N LEU A 192 -0.82 -8.79 -9.15
CA LEU A 192 0.56 -8.47 -9.52
C LEU A 192 1.51 -9.66 -9.32
N ALA A 193 1.36 -10.41 -8.23
CA ALA A 193 2.11 -11.65 -8.02
C ALA A 193 1.85 -12.68 -9.13
N GLY A 194 0.57 -12.88 -9.50
CA GLY A 194 0.19 -13.77 -10.61
C GLY A 194 0.74 -13.31 -11.96
N LEU A 195 0.72 -12.00 -12.24
CA LEU A 195 1.29 -11.42 -13.46
C LEU A 195 2.81 -11.61 -13.50
N ALA A 196 3.53 -11.30 -12.42
CA ALA A 196 4.97 -11.49 -12.32
C ALA A 196 5.37 -12.95 -12.61
N MET A 197 4.62 -13.92 -12.07
CA MET A 197 4.82 -15.34 -12.39
C MET A 197 4.60 -15.68 -13.87
N SER A 198 3.62 -15.05 -14.52
CA SER A 198 3.36 -15.28 -15.94
C SER A 198 4.39 -14.61 -16.87
N ILE A 199 5.01 -13.53 -16.40
CA ILE A 199 6.02 -12.75 -17.11
C ILE A 199 7.41 -13.38 -16.93
N GLN A 200 7.70 -13.96 -15.77
CA GLN A 200 9.00 -14.54 -15.41
C GLN A 200 9.49 -15.50 -16.49
N ARG A 201 10.75 -15.33 -16.90
CA ARG A 201 11.45 -16.22 -17.83
C ARG A 201 12.75 -16.73 -17.22
N ASP A 202 13.12 -17.94 -17.58
CA ASP A 202 14.43 -18.53 -17.26
C ASP A 202 15.54 -17.98 -18.18
#